data_AF-A0A8J4SHS3-F1
#
_entry.id   AF-A0A8J4SHS3-F1
#
_cell.length_a   1.000
_cell.length_b   1.000
_cell.length_c   1.000
_cell.angle_alpha   90.00
_cell.angle_beta   90.00
_cell.angle_gamma   90.00
#
_symmetry.space_group_name_H-M   'P 1'
#
loop_
_entity.id
_entity.type
_entity.pdbx_description
1 polymer ?
#
loop_
_entity_poly.entity_id
_entity_poly.type
_entity_poly.pdbx_seq_one_letter_code
_entity_poly.pdbx_strand_id
1 'polypeptide(L)'
;CVDVVELSAAISWIALSESSTTHNLVAVALRRAEHSCAVLLDPVIGAPALTLAGGHSATGSSTITWSPRSAHTVITGGHDGRILYWDVRAPSKPFCSLDKYINSDASTTSSPEAVAHTGPVLSFAFSMDGLHLISWGGAGSDENALCLRMWSSGPDDYTSTTTSLDHVPQCCPRLRPVNFGTIYMNPGASESLTHPVGQLPAATSTSSHSAVRALGLNGAQTRHTHTPVRMAPVEGVAGGAWGAQSVYLYVPCRSRLLMALAAKQDAPTRLVNRHYDRVRACVWNKRKQELYSCGMDGNLFVWPLYLNISSADDLG
;
A
#
# COMPACT_ATOMS: atom_id res chain seq x y z
N CYS A 1 10.21 27.22 5.53
CA CYS A 1 9.74 25.86 5.88
C CYS A 1 9.85 25.76 7.38
N VAL A 2 8.86 25.20 8.05
CA VAL A 2 8.99 24.87 9.47
C VAL A 2 9.74 23.55 9.63
N ASP A 3 10.36 23.35 10.79
CA ASP A 3 11.12 22.13 11.09
C ASP A 3 10.25 21.02 11.69
N VAL A 4 9.14 21.39 12.36
CA VAL A 4 8.23 20.45 13.04
C VAL A 4 6.78 20.87 12.77
N VAL A 5 5.92 19.88 12.48
CA VAL A 5 4.47 20.03 12.36
C VAL A 5 3.82 19.04 13.32
N GLU A 6 2.98 19.53 14.23
CA GLU A 6 2.20 18.69 15.13
C GLU A 6 0.89 18.25 14.49
N LEU A 7 0.54 16.98 14.67
CA LEU A 7 -0.65 16.37 14.12
C LEU A 7 -1.49 15.75 15.22
N SER A 8 -2.80 15.70 15.01
CA SER A 8 -3.76 15.18 15.98
C SER A 8 -3.64 13.67 16.25
N ALA A 9 -2.89 12.94 15.42
CA ALA A 9 -2.71 11.50 15.53
C ALA A 9 -1.37 11.05 14.91
N ALA A 10 -0.96 9.82 15.25
CA ALA A 10 0.26 9.23 14.71
C ALA A 10 0.16 9.02 13.18
N ILE A 11 1.25 9.28 12.46
CA ILE A 11 1.29 9.09 11.01
C ILE A 11 1.31 7.59 10.68
N SER A 12 0.41 7.14 9.80
CA SER A 12 0.48 5.82 9.19
C SER A 12 1.26 5.84 7.88
N TRP A 13 1.15 6.93 7.12
CA TRP A 13 1.77 7.07 5.81
C TRP A 13 2.01 8.53 5.44
N ILE A 14 3.03 8.76 4.62
CA ILE A 14 3.36 10.07 4.07
C ILE A 14 3.75 9.91 2.61
N ALA A 15 3.33 10.86 1.78
CA ALA A 15 3.62 10.92 0.36
C ALA A 15 3.85 12.36 -0.10
N LEU A 16 4.86 12.53 -0.95
CA LEU A 16 5.17 13.78 -1.65
C LEU A 16 4.65 13.67 -3.09
N SER A 17 4.27 14.81 -3.67
CA SER A 17 3.88 14.85 -5.09
C SER A 17 5.14 14.90 -5.95
N GLU A 18 5.23 14.00 -6.93
CA GLU A 18 6.33 13.98 -7.91
C GLU A 18 6.05 14.88 -9.12
N SER A 19 4.79 15.27 -9.33
CA SER A 19 4.32 15.97 -10.52
C SER A 19 3.84 17.41 -10.27
N SER A 20 3.63 17.78 -9.01
CA SER A 20 3.11 19.11 -8.68
C SER A 20 4.15 20.21 -8.85
N THR A 21 3.78 21.23 -9.62
CA THR A 21 4.52 22.48 -9.78
C THR A 21 3.72 23.68 -9.28
N THR A 22 2.47 23.46 -8.84
CA THR A 22 1.52 24.52 -8.47
C THR A 22 1.25 24.59 -6.97
N HIS A 23 1.64 23.55 -6.22
CA HIS A 23 1.56 23.54 -4.76
C HIS A 23 2.70 22.72 -4.15
N ASN A 24 2.95 22.96 -2.88
CA ASN A 24 3.96 22.31 -2.05
C ASN A 24 3.36 21.34 -1.01
N LEU A 25 2.09 20.99 -1.16
CA LEU A 25 1.37 20.16 -0.20
C LEU A 25 1.99 18.76 -0.02
N VAL A 26 2.05 18.32 1.24
CA VAL A 26 2.49 16.98 1.66
C VAL A 26 1.28 16.19 2.11
N ALA A 27 1.07 15.01 1.51
CA ALA A 27 -0.06 14.16 1.86
C ALA A 27 0.28 13.24 3.02
N VAL A 28 -0.54 13.25 4.06
CA VAL A 28 -0.33 12.47 5.28
C VAL A 28 -1.57 11.68 5.63
N ALA A 29 -1.38 10.38 5.82
CA ALA A 29 -2.38 9.47 6.34
C ALA A 29 -2.19 9.34 7.86
N LEU A 30 -3.28 9.45 8.62
CA LEU A 30 -3.27 9.42 10.08
C LEU A 30 -3.82 8.09 10.60
N ARG A 31 -3.18 7.54 11.62
CA ARG A 31 -3.64 6.37 12.34
C ARG A 31 -4.70 6.80 13.34
N ARG A 32 -5.97 6.49 13.03
CA ARG A 32 -7.09 6.56 13.97
C ARG A 32 -7.38 7.99 14.46
N ALA A 33 -7.96 8.82 13.59
CA ALA A 33 -8.68 10.00 14.04
C ALA A 33 -10.18 9.74 13.91
N GLU A 34 -10.96 10.21 14.89
CA GLU A 34 -12.41 9.99 14.97
C GLU A 34 -13.16 10.47 13.71
N HIS A 35 -12.59 11.43 12.96
CA HIS A 35 -13.26 12.08 11.83
C HIS A 35 -12.40 12.37 10.59
N SER A 36 -11.14 11.92 10.50
CA SER A 36 -10.33 12.07 9.27
C SER A 36 -9.18 11.07 9.19
N CYS A 37 -9.04 10.38 8.06
CA CYS A 37 -7.93 9.43 7.85
C CYS A 37 -6.77 10.04 7.05
N ALA A 38 -6.93 11.24 6.47
CA ALA A 38 -5.92 11.89 5.64
C ALA A 38 -6.01 13.42 5.65
N VAL A 39 -4.85 14.08 5.67
CA VAL A 39 -4.69 15.54 5.63
C VAL A 39 -3.60 15.93 4.64
N LEU A 40 -3.67 17.15 4.11
CA LEU A 40 -2.65 17.76 3.27
C LEU A 40 -2.00 18.90 4.04
N LEU A 41 -0.71 18.79 4.30
CA LEU A 41 0.09 19.75 5.03
C LEU A 41 0.71 20.76 4.09
N ASP A 42 0.73 22.02 4.49
CA ASP A 42 1.59 23.02 3.88
C ASP A 42 2.88 23.16 4.73
N PRO A 43 4.05 22.72 4.24
CA PRO A 43 5.31 22.81 5.00
C PRO A 43 5.83 24.24 5.16
N VAL A 44 5.32 25.22 4.42
CA VAL A 44 5.67 26.64 4.59
C VAL A 44 4.96 27.21 5.82
N ILE A 45 3.67 26.89 5.98
CA ILE A 45 2.85 27.34 7.11
C ILE A 45 3.08 26.45 8.35
N GLY A 46 3.37 25.18 8.14
CA GLY A 46 3.55 24.22 9.22
C GLY A 46 2.25 23.68 9.82
N ALA A 47 1.19 23.62 9.01
CA ALA A 47 -0.13 23.19 9.44
C ALA A 47 -0.87 22.39 8.35
N PRO A 48 -1.88 21.59 8.72
CA PRO A 48 -2.83 21.05 7.76
C PRO A 48 -3.56 22.17 7.00
N ALA A 49 -3.39 22.21 5.69
CA ALA A 49 -4.11 23.11 4.80
C ALA A 49 -5.47 22.54 4.39
N LEU A 50 -5.56 21.22 4.20
CA LEU A 50 -6.77 20.54 3.76
C LEU A 50 -6.97 19.22 4.52
N THR A 51 -8.22 18.82 4.67
CA THR A 51 -8.62 17.55 5.29
C THR A 51 -9.46 16.76 4.30
N LEU A 52 -9.07 15.51 4.02
CA LEU A 52 -9.82 14.60 3.15
C LEU A 52 -10.78 13.77 4.03
N ALA A 53 -11.98 14.30 4.24
CA ALA A 53 -12.95 13.77 5.19
C ALA A 53 -14.03 12.90 4.52
N GLY A 54 -14.61 11.96 5.28
CA GLY A 54 -15.86 11.28 4.91
C GLY A 54 -15.77 10.15 3.88
N GLY A 55 -14.58 9.71 3.48
CA GLY A 55 -14.41 8.63 2.50
C GLY A 55 -14.24 7.23 3.07
N HIS A 56 -13.49 7.11 4.17
CA HIS A 56 -13.15 5.82 4.79
C HIS A 56 -13.86 5.62 6.13
N SER A 57 -14.13 4.36 6.47
CA SER A 57 -14.55 3.98 7.83
C SER A 57 -13.50 4.41 8.86
N ALA A 58 -13.91 4.77 10.08
CA ALA A 58 -13.06 5.26 11.17
C ALA A 58 -12.13 4.20 11.80
N THR A 59 -11.68 3.22 11.01
CA THR A 59 -10.96 2.04 11.49
C THR A 59 -9.55 1.97 10.91
N GLY A 60 -8.57 1.81 11.79
CA GLY A 60 -7.24 1.33 11.45
C GLY A 60 -6.31 2.32 10.74
N SER A 61 -5.33 1.76 10.06
CA SER A 61 -4.25 2.46 9.39
C SER A 61 -4.63 2.73 7.94
N SER A 62 -4.54 3.98 7.50
CA SER A 62 -4.74 4.38 6.11
C SER A 62 -3.40 4.51 5.37
N THR A 63 -3.45 4.37 4.05
CA THR A 63 -2.35 4.60 3.11
C THR A 63 -2.72 5.73 2.16
N ILE A 64 -1.72 6.46 1.65
CA ILE A 64 -1.93 7.63 0.77
C ILE A 64 -0.83 7.76 -0.28
N THR A 65 -1.16 8.18 -1.49
CA THR A 65 -0.18 8.54 -2.52
C THR A 65 -0.72 9.63 -3.45
N TRP A 66 0.19 10.39 -4.07
CA TRP A 66 -0.16 11.32 -5.14
C TRP A 66 -0.23 10.60 -6.49
N SER A 67 -1.06 11.11 -7.39
CA SER A 67 -1.01 10.71 -8.79
C SER A 67 0.26 11.28 -9.45
N PRO A 68 1.08 10.45 -10.12
CA PRO A 68 2.24 10.93 -10.87
C PRO A 68 1.83 11.70 -12.14
N ARG A 69 0.56 11.65 -12.55
CA ARG A 69 0.06 12.29 -13.77
C ARG A 69 -0.92 13.42 -13.56
N SER A 70 -1.28 13.68 -12.30
CA SER A 70 -2.20 14.76 -11.95
C SER A 70 -1.75 15.37 -10.64
N ALA A 71 -1.26 16.61 -10.71
CA ALA A 71 -0.77 17.36 -9.55
C ALA A 71 -1.83 17.44 -8.44
N HIS A 72 -3.10 17.53 -8.81
CA HIS A 72 -4.21 17.75 -7.88
C HIS A 72 -4.95 16.48 -7.46
N THR A 73 -4.44 15.29 -7.83
CA THR A 73 -5.10 14.02 -7.50
C THR A 73 -4.34 13.25 -6.43
N VAL A 74 -5.05 12.88 -5.37
CA VAL A 74 -4.55 12.07 -4.26
C VAL A 74 -5.38 10.79 -4.17
N ILE A 75 -4.72 9.68 -3.85
CA ILE A 75 -5.34 8.38 -3.70
C ILE A 75 -5.16 7.93 -2.26
N THR A 76 -6.24 7.51 -1.62
CA THR A 76 -6.23 6.96 -0.26
C THR A 76 -6.71 5.52 -0.27
N GLY A 77 -6.16 4.70 0.62
CA GLY A 77 -6.65 3.35 0.88
C GLY A 77 -6.89 3.12 2.37
N GLY A 78 -7.99 2.46 2.68
CA GLY A 78 -8.47 2.29 4.05
C GLY A 78 -8.45 0.84 4.53
N HIS A 79 -8.70 0.68 5.83
CA HIS A 79 -8.91 -0.63 6.45
C HIS A 79 -10.25 -1.27 6.04
N ASP A 80 -11.15 -0.47 5.47
CA ASP A 80 -12.42 -0.86 4.87
C ASP A 80 -12.29 -1.51 3.48
N GLY A 81 -11.06 -1.69 3.00
CA GLY A 81 -10.79 -2.26 1.68
C GLY A 81 -11.08 -1.33 0.51
N ARG A 82 -11.38 -0.06 0.78
CA ARG A 82 -11.66 0.94 -0.26
C ARG A 82 -10.39 1.61 -0.74
N ILE A 83 -10.39 1.98 -2.00
CA ILE A 83 -9.40 2.88 -2.61
C ILE A 83 -10.16 4.03 -3.24
N LEU A 84 -9.85 5.26 -2.82
CA LEU A 84 -10.58 6.47 -3.17
C LEU A 84 -9.65 7.47 -3.83
N TYR A 85 -10.18 8.17 -4.83
CA TYR A 85 -9.51 9.24 -5.55
C TYR A 85 -10.12 10.59 -5.16
N TRP A 86 -9.25 11.53 -4.84
CA TRP A 86 -9.58 12.85 -4.33
C TRP A 86 -9.01 13.91 -5.25
N ASP A 87 -9.79 14.95 -5.50
CA ASP A 87 -9.29 16.19 -6.07
C ASP A 87 -9.04 17.15 -4.92
N VAL A 88 -7.79 17.58 -4.74
CA VAL A 88 -7.42 18.45 -3.61
C VAL A 88 -8.07 19.83 -3.71
N ARG A 89 -8.57 20.20 -4.89
CA ARG A 89 -9.32 21.45 -5.11
C ARG A 89 -10.78 21.34 -4.65
N ALA A 90 -11.28 20.11 -4.46
CA ALA A 90 -12.62 19.80 -3.97
C ALA A 90 -12.57 18.67 -2.92
N PRO A 91 -11.95 18.89 -1.75
CA PRO A 91 -11.57 17.82 -0.81
C PRO A 91 -12.73 17.26 0.02
N SER A 92 -13.95 17.78 -0.15
CA SER A 92 -15.11 17.41 0.68
C SER A 92 -15.66 16.00 0.41
N LYS A 93 -15.37 15.45 -0.77
CA LYS A 93 -15.74 14.08 -1.14
C LYS A 93 -14.76 13.52 -2.17
N PRO A 94 -14.55 12.19 -2.21
CA PRO A 94 -13.84 11.58 -3.32
C PRO A 94 -14.65 11.77 -4.60
N PHE A 95 -13.98 11.91 -5.74
CA PHE A 95 -14.67 11.94 -7.04
C PHE A 95 -14.81 10.54 -7.63
N CYS A 96 -14.00 9.58 -7.17
CA CYS A 96 -13.94 8.23 -7.71
C CYS A 96 -13.57 7.20 -6.62
N SER A 97 -14.13 6.01 -6.71
CA SER A 97 -13.78 4.86 -5.86
C SER A 97 -13.56 3.62 -6.72
N LEU A 98 -12.58 2.80 -6.34
CA LEU A 98 -12.28 1.56 -7.06
C LEU A 98 -13.16 0.42 -6.55
N ASP A 99 -13.80 -0.27 -7.49
CA ASP A 99 -14.66 -1.41 -7.22
C ASP A 99 -14.17 -2.63 -7.99
N LYS A 100 -13.96 -3.74 -7.27
CA LYS A 100 -13.54 -5.01 -7.87
C LYS A 100 -14.68 -5.79 -8.53
N TYR A 101 -15.93 -5.44 -8.25
CA TYR A 101 -17.12 -6.14 -8.77
C TYR A 101 -17.69 -5.51 -10.05
N ILE A 102 -17.31 -4.26 -10.34
CA ILE A 102 -17.79 -3.55 -11.53
C ILE A 102 -17.02 -4.05 -12.76
N ASN A 103 -17.75 -4.64 -13.70
CA ASN A 103 -17.29 -4.94 -15.05
C ASN A 103 -17.87 -3.90 -16.03
N SER A 104 -16.96 -3.15 -16.68
CA SER A 104 -17.10 -2.27 -17.88
C SER A 104 -18.22 -1.22 -18.00
N ASP A 105 -19.37 -1.31 -17.34
CA ASP A 105 -20.57 -0.55 -17.74
C ASP A 105 -21.15 0.37 -16.65
N ALA A 106 -20.62 0.33 -15.42
CA ALA A 106 -21.14 1.14 -14.31
C ALA A 106 -20.46 2.51 -14.18
N SER A 107 -21.17 3.45 -13.55
CA SER A 107 -20.76 4.85 -13.39
C SER A 107 -19.38 4.97 -12.72
N THR A 108 -18.52 5.81 -13.26
CA THR A 108 -17.18 6.13 -12.73
C THR A 108 -17.24 7.15 -11.59
N THR A 109 -18.28 7.13 -10.77
CA THR A 109 -18.42 8.05 -9.64
C THR A 109 -18.14 7.32 -8.32
N SER A 110 -17.76 8.07 -7.29
CA SER A 110 -17.54 7.50 -5.96
C SER A 110 -18.81 6.85 -5.42
N SER A 111 -18.81 5.52 -5.28
CA SER A 111 -19.84 4.77 -4.58
C SER A 111 -19.41 4.46 -3.14
N PRO A 112 -20.32 4.61 -2.14
CA PRO A 112 -20.08 4.20 -0.77
C PRO A 112 -20.24 2.70 -0.57
N GLU A 113 -20.39 1.89 -1.61
CA GLU A 113 -20.38 0.41 -1.54
C GLU A 113 -19.16 -0.19 -2.24
N ALA A 114 -18.49 0.60 -3.10
CA ALA A 114 -17.34 0.15 -3.86
C ALA A 114 -16.19 -0.27 -2.94
N VAL A 115 -15.66 -1.47 -3.19
CA VAL A 115 -14.52 -2.03 -2.46
C VAL A 115 -13.49 -2.57 -3.44
N ALA A 116 -12.23 -2.20 -3.23
CA ALA A 116 -11.12 -2.72 -4.00
C ALA A 116 -10.63 -4.08 -3.47
N HIS A 117 -10.71 -4.25 -2.15
CA HIS A 117 -10.27 -5.42 -1.39
C HIS A 117 -11.35 -5.81 -0.38
N THR A 118 -11.38 -7.09 0.04
CA THR A 118 -12.31 -7.59 1.08
C THR A 118 -11.77 -7.40 2.49
N GLY A 119 -10.54 -6.91 2.62
CA GLY A 119 -9.93 -6.53 3.89
C GLY A 119 -9.06 -5.30 3.69
N PRO A 120 -8.18 -4.98 4.65
CA PRO A 120 -7.42 -3.73 4.65
C PRO A 120 -6.56 -3.55 3.40
N VAL A 121 -6.50 -2.32 2.89
CA VAL A 121 -5.54 -1.93 1.85
C VAL A 121 -4.19 -1.67 2.52
N LEU A 122 -3.22 -2.53 2.25
CA LEU A 122 -1.90 -2.52 2.91
C LEU A 122 -0.85 -1.76 2.12
N SER A 123 -1.02 -1.68 0.79
CA SER A 123 -0.14 -0.91 -0.08
C SER A 123 -0.85 -0.59 -1.39
N PHE A 124 -0.45 0.51 -2.01
CA PHE A 124 -0.65 0.75 -3.44
C PHE A 124 0.44 1.65 -3.98
N ALA A 125 0.71 1.53 -5.27
CA ALA A 125 1.76 2.26 -5.96
C ALA A 125 1.40 2.34 -7.43
N PHE A 126 1.82 3.41 -8.08
CA PHE A 126 1.67 3.54 -9.53
C PHE A 126 2.76 2.78 -10.27
N SER A 127 2.46 2.33 -11.48
CA SER A 127 3.49 2.04 -12.48
C SER A 127 4.33 3.27 -12.77
N MET A 128 5.54 3.07 -13.31
CA MET A 128 6.47 4.18 -13.58
C MET A 128 5.91 5.20 -14.59
N ASP A 129 5.04 4.77 -15.49
CA ASP A 129 4.33 5.63 -16.44
C ASP A 129 3.05 6.25 -15.87
N GLY A 130 2.65 5.90 -14.64
CA GLY A 130 1.45 6.40 -13.98
C GLY A 130 0.13 5.94 -14.60
N LEU A 131 0.14 4.97 -15.51
CA LEU A 131 -1.05 4.44 -16.18
C LEU A 131 -1.76 3.35 -15.37
N HIS A 132 -1.02 2.65 -14.52
CA HIS A 132 -1.55 1.59 -13.68
C HIS A 132 -1.42 1.94 -12.21
N LEU A 133 -2.49 1.76 -11.46
CA LEU A 133 -2.40 1.63 -10.02
C LEU A 133 -2.31 0.14 -9.68
N ILE A 134 -1.38 -0.23 -8.83
CA ILE A 134 -1.27 -1.57 -8.27
C ILE A 134 -1.66 -1.47 -6.81
N SER A 135 -2.48 -2.38 -6.29
CA SER A 135 -2.85 -2.43 -4.88
C SER A 135 -2.72 -3.82 -4.27
N TRP A 136 -2.32 -3.85 -3.01
CA TRP A 136 -2.09 -5.03 -2.19
C TRP A 136 -2.95 -4.95 -0.93
N GLY A 137 -3.75 -5.98 -0.67
CA GLY A 137 -4.71 -5.96 0.43
C GLY A 137 -5.41 -7.28 0.68
N GLY A 138 -6.34 -7.28 1.63
CA GLY A 138 -7.07 -8.47 2.06
C GLY A 138 -7.95 -9.12 0.97
N ALA A 139 -7.98 -10.45 0.95
CA ALA A 139 -8.65 -11.26 -0.07
C ALA A 139 -9.53 -12.35 0.55
N GLY A 140 -10.82 -12.35 0.23
CA GLY A 140 -11.78 -13.28 0.84
C GLY A 140 -12.07 -12.97 2.31
N SER A 141 -12.57 -13.98 3.02
CA SER A 141 -12.93 -13.95 4.44
C SER A 141 -11.81 -14.37 5.39
N ASP A 142 -10.72 -14.94 4.86
CA ASP A 142 -9.55 -15.30 5.65
C ASP A 142 -8.71 -14.04 5.88
N GLU A 143 -8.49 -13.70 7.15
CA GLU A 143 -7.65 -12.56 7.55
C GLU A 143 -6.22 -12.68 7.02
N ASN A 144 -5.73 -13.90 6.80
CA ASN A 144 -4.38 -14.18 6.32
C ASN A 144 -4.26 -14.21 4.81
N ALA A 145 -5.36 -14.08 4.08
CA ALA A 145 -5.36 -14.10 2.63
C ALA A 145 -5.18 -12.69 2.08
N LEU A 146 -4.14 -12.49 1.29
CA LEU A 146 -3.83 -11.22 0.63
C LEU A 146 -3.85 -11.40 -0.89
N CYS A 147 -4.19 -10.34 -1.62
CA CYS A 147 -4.15 -10.35 -3.08
C CYS A 147 -3.56 -9.05 -3.63
N LEU A 148 -2.95 -9.19 -4.80
CA LEU A 148 -2.44 -8.10 -5.61
C LEU A 148 -3.47 -7.82 -6.72
N ARG A 149 -3.71 -6.55 -7.04
CA ARG A 149 -4.65 -6.12 -8.08
C ARG A 149 -4.03 -5.01 -8.91
N MET A 150 -4.31 -5.00 -10.20
CA MET A 150 -3.91 -3.93 -11.11
C MET A 150 -5.15 -3.20 -11.63
N TRP A 151 -5.09 -1.87 -11.63
CA TRP A 151 -6.15 -0.98 -12.05
C TRP A 151 -5.62 -0.07 -13.16
N SER A 152 -6.34 0.04 -14.26
CA SER A 152 -5.92 0.87 -15.40
C SER A 152 -7.13 1.50 -16.08
N SER A 153 -6.96 2.71 -16.60
CA SER A 153 -7.88 3.32 -17.57
C SER A 153 -7.38 2.95 -18.98
N GLY A 154 -8.18 2.18 -19.70
CA GLY A 154 -7.83 1.65 -21.03
C GLY A 154 -8.28 2.59 -22.14
N PRO A 155 -7.72 2.46 -23.36
CA PRO A 155 -8.21 3.18 -24.53
C PRO A 155 -9.71 2.95 -24.77
N ASP A 156 -10.18 1.72 -24.54
CA ASP A 156 -11.56 1.31 -24.73
C ASP A 156 -12.53 1.95 -23.72
N ASP A 157 -12.02 2.45 -22.58
CA ASP A 157 -12.83 3.07 -21.53
C ASP A 157 -13.27 4.51 -21.89
N TYR A 158 -12.71 5.09 -22.96
CA TYR A 158 -13.10 6.41 -23.47
C TYR A 158 -14.32 6.37 -24.41
N THR A 159 -14.86 5.20 -24.71
CA THR A 159 -15.96 5.04 -25.69
C THR A 159 -17.35 5.41 -25.15
N SER A 160 -17.46 5.92 -23.93
CA SER A 160 -18.73 6.34 -23.32
C SER A 160 -18.67 7.77 -22.76
N THR A 161 -18.29 8.77 -23.57
CA THR A 161 -18.56 10.17 -23.21
C THR A 161 -19.91 10.60 -23.75
N THR A 162 -20.87 10.70 -22.83
CA THR A 162 -22.01 11.62 -22.96
C THR A 162 -21.51 13.01 -23.34
N THR A 163 -22.18 13.59 -24.32
CA THR A 163 -22.00 14.93 -24.87
C THR A 163 -22.30 16.04 -23.85
N SER A 164 -21.37 16.37 -22.96
CA SER A 164 -21.37 17.67 -22.28
C SER A 164 -19.99 18.33 -22.38
N LEU A 165 -19.97 19.55 -22.94
CA LEU A 165 -18.75 20.29 -23.27
C LEU A 165 -18.02 20.88 -22.04
N ASP A 166 -18.59 20.73 -20.84
CA ASP A 166 -18.20 21.53 -19.66
C ASP A 166 -17.53 20.70 -18.55
N HIS A 167 -17.25 19.41 -18.75
CA HIS A 167 -16.58 18.57 -17.74
C HIS A 167 -15.33 17.90 -18.32
N VAL A 168 -14.18 18.19 -17.70
CA VAL A 168 -12.95 17.42 -17.92
C VAL A 168 -13.25 15.96 -17.56
N PRO A 169 -13.06 14.98 -18.46
CA PRO A 169 -13.31 13.57 -18.16
C PRO A 169 -12.40 13.11 -17.02
N GLN A 170 -12.93 13.02 -15.81
CA GLN A 170 -12.25 12.37 -14.69
C GLN A 170 -12.41 10.86 -14.86
N CYS A 171 -11.45 10.22 -15.52
CA CYS A 171 -11.48 8.78 -15.74
C CYS A 171 -11.12 8.03 -14.45
N CYS A 172 -12.06 7.24 -13.94
CA CYS A 172 -11.75 6.23 -12.93
C CYS A 172 -11.00 5.05 -13.54
N PRO A 173 -9.89 4.59 -12.93
CA PRO A 173 -9.25 3.33 -13.32
C PRO A 173 -10.16 2.13 -13.02
N ARG A 174 -10.08 1.10 -13.87
CA ARG A 174 -10.86 -0.14 -13.73
C ARG A 174 -9.97 -1.32 -13.41
N LEU A 175 -10.52 -2.31 -12.70
CA LEU A 175 -9.81 -3.55 -12.40
C LEU A 175 -9.44 -4.27 -13.70
N ARG A 176 -8.17 -4.65 -13.83
CA ARG A 176 -7.69 -5.48 -14.94
C ARG A 176 -7.66 -6.94 -14.51
N PRO A 177 -7.92 -7.89 -15.42
CA PRO A 177 -7.93 -9.31 -15.13
C PRO A 177 -6.49 -9.85 -15.05
N VAL A 178 -5.69 -9.34 -14.11
CA VAL A 178 -4.38 -9.90 -13.78
C VAL A 178 -4.56 -10.86 -12.62
N ASN A 179 -4.33 -12.15 -12.86
CA ASN A 179 -4.51 -13.17 -11.84
C ASN A 179 -3.20 -13.42 -11.08
N PHE A 180 -2.93 -12.59 -10.07
CA PHE A 180 -1.83 -12.82 -9.14
C PHE A 180 -2.14 -13.91 -8.09
N GLY A 181 -3.36 -14.46 -8.11
CA GLY A 181 -3.87 -15.38 -7.09
C GLY A 181 -4.10 -14.74 -5.72
N THR A 182 -4.55 -15.58 -4.80
CA THR A 182 -4.64 -15.26 -3.37
C THR A 182 -3.43 -15.88 -2.67
N ILE A 183 -2.70 -15.07 -1.92
CA ILE A 183 -1.55 -15.50 -1.14
C ILE A 183 -2.00 -15.72 0.30
N TYR A 184 -2.05 -16.98 0.70
CA TYR A 184 -2.38 -17.39 2.06
C TYR A 184 -1.14 -17.37 2.94
N MET A 185 -1.28 -16.74 4.11
CA MET A 185 -0.18 -16.60 5.04
C MET A 185 -0.36 -17.55 6.23
N ASN A 186 0.32 -18.70 6.23
CA ASN A 186 0.16 -19.72 7.27
C ASN A 186 0.32 -19.15 8.70
N PRO A 187 -0.69 -19.27 9.58
CA PRO A 187 -0.66 -18.71 10.93
C PRO A 187 0.27 -19.48 11.91
N GLY A 188 0.75 -20.66 11.54
CA GLY A 188 1.56 -21.55 12.40
C GLY A 188 3.07 -21.33 12.40
N ALA A 189 3.61 -20.43 11.56
CA ALA A 189 5.02 -20.05 11.64
C ALA A 189 5.21 -18.94 12.68
N SER A 190 4.88 -19.22 13.94
CA SER A 190 5.52 -18.53 15.04
C SER A 190 6.98 -18.99 15.05
N GLU A 191 7.90 -18.22 14.46
CA GLU A 191 9.33 -18.35 14.73
C GLU A 191 9.61 -17.84 16.16
N SER A 192 9.08 -18.56 17.15
CA SER A 192 9.55 -18.49 18.52
C SER A 192 10.84 -19.30 18.58
N LEU A 193 11.96 -18.66 18.24
CA LEU A 193 13.27 -19.16 18.63
C LEU A 193 13.44 -18.90 20.13
N THR A 194 12.92 -19.80 20.97
CA THR A 194 13.43 -19.93 22.33
C THR A 194 14.87 -20.39 22.23
N HIS A 195 15.81 -19.53 22.60
CA HIS A 195 17.22 -19.90 22.74
C HIS A 195 17.37 -21.11 23.68
N PRO A 196 18.14 -22.16 23.32
CA PRO A 196 18.61 -23.12 24.30
C PRO A 196 19.70 -22.45 25.11
N VAL A 197 19.34 -21.89 26.27
CA VAL A 197 20.34 -21.52 27.27
C VAL A 197 20.91 -22.82 27.83
N GLY A 198 22.21 -23.02 27.66
CA GLY A 198 22.93 -24.17 28.17
C GLY A 198 22.68 -24.40 29.65
N GLN A 199 22.49 -25.67 30.01
CA GLN A 199 22.50 -26.13 31.39
C GLN A 199 23.81 -25.75 32.07
N LEU A 200 23.71 -25.00 33.17
CA LEU A 200 24.67 -25.00 34.27
C LEU A 200 23.87 -25.19 35.57
N PRO A 201 24.35 -25.99 36.53
CA PRO A 201 23.55 -26.42 37.66
C PRO A 201 23.46 -25.33 38.74
N ALA A 202 22.41 -25.48 39.55
CA ALA A 202 21.93 -24.56 40.56
C ALA A 202 22.99 -23.98 41.51
N ALA A 203 22.84 -22.69 41.82
CA ALA A 203 23.25 -22.11 43.09
C ALA A 203 22.15 -21.17 43.59
N THR A 204 21.64 -21.49 44.78
CA THR A 204 20.74 -20.68 45.59
C THR A 204 21.47 -19.44 46.10
N SER A 205 20.92 -18.25 45.89
CA SER A 205 21.10 -17.11 46.80
C SER A 205 20.04 -16.04 46.59
N THR A 206 19.85 -15.30 47.66
CA THR A 206 18.69 -14.53 48.10
C THR A 206 18.58 -13.11 47.57
N SER A 207 17.34 -12.61 47.66
CA SER A 207 16.91 -11.23 47.98
C SER A 207 16.97 -10.11 46.93
N SER A 208 15.74 -9.62 46.68
CA SER A 208 15.29 -8.21 46.59
C SER A 208 15.83 -7.32 45.48
N HIS A 209 14.95 -6.94 44.54
CA HIS A 209 14.32 -5.61 44.57
C HIS A 209 13.05 -5.58 43.71
N SER A 210 12.02 -4.98 44.30
CA SER A 210 10.70 -4.60 43.80
C SER A 210 10.58 -4.31 42.28
N ALA A 211 9.64 -4.98 41.63
CA ALA A 211 8.88 -4.41 40.52
C ALA A 211 7.39 -4.75 40.69
N VAL A 212 6.59 -3.70 40.79
CA VAL A 212 5.16 -3.67 41.07
C VAL A 212 4.39 -4.54 40.06
N ARG A 213 3.65 -5.53 40.57
CA ARG A 213 2.56 -6.21 39.84
C ARG A 213 1.46 -5.20 39.55
N ALA A 214 1.31 -4.80 38.29
CA ALA A 214 0.05 -4.26 37.79
C ALA A 214 -0.78 -5.44 37.23
N LEU A 215 -1.66 -5.98 38.07
CA LEU A 215 -2.79 -6.80 37.61
C LEU A 215 -3.95 -5.83 37.35
N GLY A 216 -4.51 -5.84 36.13
CA GLY A 216 -5.82 -5.25 35.86
C GLY A 216 -5.92 -4.46 34.58
N LEU A 217 -6.32 -5.14 33.49
CA LEU A 217 -7.49 -4.86 32.66
C LEU A 217 -7.28 -5.57 31.31
N ASN A 218 -7.96 -6.71 31.15
CA ASN A 218 -8.17 -7.35 29.87
C ASN A 218 -9.06 -6.45 29.00
N GLY A 219 -8.49 -5.39 28.43
CA GLY A 219 -8.99 -4.83 27.20
C GLY A 219 -8.48 -5.74 26.09
N ALA A 220 -9.38 -6.42 25.37
CA ALA A 220 -9.03 -7.08 24.13
C ALA A 220 -8.48 -6.01 23.16
N GLN A 221 -7.18 -5.74 23.21
CA GLN A 221 -6.51 -5.01 22.15
C GLN A 221 -6.68 -5.89 20.91
N THR A 222 -7.47 -5.42 19.97
CA THR A 222 -7.45 -5.92 18.60
C THR A 222 -6.02 -5.73 18.10
N ARG A 223 -5.19 -6.77 18.21
CA ARG A 223 -3.86 -6.79 17.61
C ARG A 223 -4.10 -6.58 16.11
N HIS A 224 -3.70 -5.43 15.59
CA HIS A 224 -3.72 -5.18 14.15
C HIS A 224 -2.74 -6.18 13.51
N THR A 225 -3.29 -7.25 12.93
CA THR A 225 -2.52 -8.37 12.37
C THR A 225 -1.73 -7.95 11.12
N HIS A 226 -2.24 -6.95 10.40
CA HIS A 226 -1.62 -6.43 9.18
C HIS A 226 -1.27 -4.94 9.30
N THR A 227 0.01 -4.65 9.09
CA THR A 227 0.53 -3.28 8.99
C THR A 227 0.77 -2.93 7.53
N PRO A 228 0.52 -1.68 7.09
CA PRO A 228 0.90 -1.25 5.76
C PRO A 228 2.38 -1.47 5.46
N VAL A 229 2.67 -1.77 4.19
CA VAL A 229 4.01 -2.09 3.69
C VAL A 229 4.30 -1.27 2.44
N ARG A 230 5.52 -0.73 2.32
CA ARG A 230 5.92 -0.02 1.08
C ARG A 230 6.41 -1.03 0.05
N MET A 231 5.71 -1.12 -1.07
CA MET A 231 6.13 -1.94 -2.21
C MET A 231 6.89 -1.12 -3.25
N ALA A 232 7.69 -1.78 -4.09
CA ALA A 232 8.49 -1.15 -5.13
C ALA A 232 8.04 -1.62 -6.52
N PRO A 233 7.40 -0.75 -7.32
CA PRO A 233 7.17 -1.00 -8.74
C PRO A 233 8.43 -0.70 -9.56
N VAL A 234 8.63 -1.48 -10.61
CA VAL A 234 9.74 -1.40 -11.55
C VAL A 234 9.21 -1.56 -12.97
N GLU A 235 9.82 -0.84 -13.89
CA GLU A 235 9.52 -0.92 -15.32
C GLU A 235 9.72 -2.36 -15.82
N GLY A 236 8.68 -2.94 -16.39
CA GLY A 236 8.74 -4.25 -17.03
C GLY A 236 9.33 -4.15 -18.43
N VAL A 237 10.29 -5.03 -18.73
CA VAL A 237 10.93 -5.08 -20.05
C VAL A 237 10.20 -6.05 -21.00
N ALA A 238 9.30 -6.90 -20.47
CA ALA A 238 8.59 -7.92 -21.22
C ALA A 238 7.09 -7.59 -21.40
N GLY A 239 6.64 -7.44 -22.64
CA GLY A 239 5.22 -7.27 -23.00
C GLY A 239 4.59 -5.94 -22.58
N GLY A 240 3.39 -5.67 -23.11
CA GLY A 240 2.57 -4.52 -22.70
C GLY A 240 1.47 -4.93 -21.72
N ALA A 241 0.93 -3.98 -20.97
CA ALA A 241 -0.23 -4.13 -20.10
C ALA A 241 -1.29 -3.08 -20.49
N TRP A 242 -2.34 -3.51 -21.22
CA TRP A 242 -3.51 -2.69 -21.58
C TRP A 242 -3.21 -1.22 -21.97
N GLY A 243 -2.30 -1.02 -22.94
CA GLY A 243 -1.94 0.32 -23.44
C GLY A 243 -0.76 0.99 -22.74
N ALA A 244 -0.08 0.28 -21.83
CA ALA A 244 1.05 0.77 -21.04
C ALA A 244 2.14 -0.32 -20.91
N GLN A 245 3.26 0.00 -20.24
CA GLN A 245 4.32 -0.99 -19.99
C GLN A 245 3.90 -2.00 -18.90
N SER A 246 4.42 -3.23 -18.99
CA SER A 246 4.30 -4.18 -17.89
C SER A 246 5.03 -3.69 -16.64
N VAL A 247 4.71 -4.27 -15.48
CA VAL A 247 5.25 -3.81 -14.20
C VAL A 247 5.79 -4.97 -13.39
N TYR A 248 7.08 -4.94 -13.06
CA TYR A 248 7.64 -5.81 -12.02
C TYR A 248 7.38 -5.20 -10.65
N LEU A 249 7.02 -6.02 -9.68
CA LEU A 249 6.58 -5.59 -8.36
C LEU A 249 7.32 -6.38 -7.29
N TYR A 250 7.89 -5.66 -6.34
CA TYR A 250 8.42 -6.22 -5.11
C TYR A 250 7.50 -5.82 -3.96
N VAL A 251 6.84 -6.79 -3.33
CA VAL A 251 5.84 -6.55 -2.30
C VAL A 251 6.26 -7.25 -1.00
N PRO A 252 6.50 -6.49 0.09
CA PRO A 252 6.74 -7.08 1.40
C PRO A 252 5.56 -7.97 1.84
N CYS A 253 5.87 -9.18 2.25
CA CYS A 253 4.93 -10.26 2.49
C CYS A 253 5.33 -11.03 3.76
N ARG A 254 4.97 -10.48 4.93
CA ARG A 254 5.52 -10.91 6.24
C ARG A 254 7.06 -10.87 6.20
N SER A 255 7.79 -11.93 6.55
CA SER A 255 9.26 -11.99 6.50
C SER A 255 9.84 -12.24 5.10
N ARG A 256 8.96 -12.34 4.09
CA ARG A 256 9.33 -12.66 2.71
C ARG A 256 9.09 -11.45 1.81
N LEU A 257 9.71 -11.52 0.63
CA LEU A 257 9.47 -10.58 -0.45
C LEU A 257 8.77 -11.32 -1.59
N LEU A 258 7.58 -10.88 -1.96
CA LEU A 258 6.90 -11.32 -3.17
C LEU A 258 7.46 -10.55 -4.35
N MET A 259 7.90 -11.27 -5.36
CA MET A 259 8.23 -10.76 -6.69
C MET A 259 7.09 -11.14 -7.61
N ALA A 260 6.53 -10.18 -8.34
CA ALA A 260 5.45 -10.41 -9.29
C ALA A 260 5.68 -9.62 -10.57
N LEU A 261 5.27 -10.17 -11.71
CA LEU A 261 5.17 -9.42 -12.96
C LEU A 261 3.70 -9.20 -13.29
N ALA A 262 3.33 -7.98 -13.63
CA ALA A 262 2.01 -7.62 -14.10
C ALA A 262 2.07 -7.37 -15.62
N ALA A 263 1.69 -8.36 -16.42
CA ALA A 263 1.61 -8.26 -17.87
C ALA A 263 0.19 -8.59 -18.37
N LYS A 264 -0.13 -8.28 -19.63
CA LYS A 264 -1.46 -8.53 -20.21
C LYS A 264 -1.88 -10.00 -20.19
N GLN A 265 -0.94 -10.91 -20.44
CA GLN A 265 -1.21 -12.34 -20.61
C GLN A 265 -0.58 -13.21 -19.53
N ASP A 266 0.25 -12.63 -18.66
CA ASP A 266 0.99 -13.39 -17.66
C ASP A 266 1.10 -12.60 -16.35
N ALA A 267 1.08 -13.32 -15.24
CA ALA A 267 1.12 -12.77 -13.89
C ALA A 267 1.99 -13.63 -12.95
N PRO A 268 3.23 -13.99 -13.34
CA PRO A 268 4.04 -14.93 -12.58
C PRO A 268 4.42 -14.31 -11.25
N THR A 269 4.48 -15.14 -10.22
CA THR A 269 4.83 -14.72 -8.85
C THR A 269 5.85 -15.66 -8.23
N ARG A 270 6.75 -15.10 -7.42
CA ARG A 270 7.79 -15.83 -6.69
C ARG A 270 7.94 -15.22 -5.30
N LEU A 271 8.06 -16.07 -4.27
CA LEU A 271 8.34 -15.64 -2.90
C LEU A 271 9.79 -15.93 -2.55
N VAL A 272 10.48 -14.94 -1.99
CA VAL A 272 11.89 -15.07 -1.59
C VAL A 272 12.07 -14.73 -0.13
N ASN A 273 12.90 -15.52 0.55
CA ASN A 273 13.19 -15.39 1.98
C ASN A 273 14.55 -14.75 2.18
N ARG A 274 14.61 -13.67 2.98
CA ARG A 274 15.87 -13.06 3.43
C ARG A 274 15.78 -12.45 4.81
N HIS A 275 14.67 -11.78 5.12
CA HIS A 275 14.46 -11.20 6.45
C HIS A 275 14.03 -12.28 7.45
N TYR A 276 14.43 -12.09 8.70
CA TYR A 276 14.09 -12.97 9.83
C TYR A 276 12.80 -12.54 10.54
N ASP A 277 12.30 -11.34 10.23
CA ASP A 277 11.02 -10.81 10.71
C ASP A 277 10.36 -10.00 9.59
N ARG A 278 9.19 -9.43 9.86
CA ARG A 278 8.33 -8.73 8.91
C ARG A 278 9.07 -7.64 8.15
N VAL A 279 9.14 -7.78 6.83
CA VAL A 279 9.57 -6.76 5.89
C VAL A 279 8.56 -5.62 5.91
N ARG A 280 9.04 -4.39 6.10
CA ARG A 280 8.20 -3.18 6.23
C ARG A 280 8.18 -2.35 4.97
N ALA A 281 9.29 -2.33 4.26
CA ALA A 281 9.42 -1.54 3.05
C ALA A 281 10.45 -2.18 2.12
N CYS A 282 10.23 -1.98 0.83
CA CYS A 282 11.28 -2.09 -0.17
C CYS A 282 11.19 -0.91 -1.14
N VAL A 283 12.32 -0.55 -1.74
CA VAL A 283 12.43 0.55 -2.71
C VAL A 283 13.40 0.16 -3.81
N TRP A 284 13.04 0.50 -5.04
CA TRP A 284 13.86 0.26 -6.23
C TRP A 284 14.75 1.44 -6.55
N ASN A 285 16.03 1.18 -6.81
CA ASN A 285 16.98 2.16 -7.30
C ASN A 285 17.19 2.00 -8.80
N LYS A 286 16.47 2.80 -9.61
CA LYS A 286 16.56 2.76 -11.08
C LYS A 286 17.98 3.01 -11.60
N ARG A 287 18.79 3.84 -10.95
CA ARG A 287 20.13 4.17 -11.44
C ARG A 287 21.12 3.02 -11.25
N LYS A 288 21.02 2.32 -10.12
CA LYS A 288 21.91 1.19 -9.80
C LYS A 288 21.36 -0.18 -10.19
N GLN A 289 20.08 -0.25 -10.55
CA GLN A 289 19.37 -1.51 -10.78
C GLN A 289 19.43 -2.44 -9.55
N GLU A 290 19.21 -1.86 -8.37
CA GLU A 290 19.25 -2.56 -7.09
C GLU A 290 17.93 -2.37 -6.35
N LEU A 291 17.46 -3.42 -5.68
CA LEU A 291 16.38 -3.30 -4.71
C LEU A 291 16.96 -3.19 -3.31
N TYR A 292 16.39 -2.31 -2.48
CA TYR A 292 16.65 -2.28 -1.04
C TYR A 292 15.41 -2.74 -0.29
N SER A 293 15.57 -3.58 0.73
CA SER A 293 14.47 -3.98 1.62
C SER A 293 14.87 -3.85 3.09
N CYS A 294 13.93 -3.42 3.93
CA CYS A 294 14.12 -3.34 5.37
C CYS A 294 12.96 -3.99 6.14
N GLY A 295 13.29 -4.57 7.29
CA GLY A 295 12.35 -5.32 8.12
C GLY A 295 12.44 -5.00 9.60
N MET A 296 11.52 -5.60 10.36
CA MET A 296 11.48 -5.52 11.83
C MET A 296 12.65 -6.26 12.51
N ASP A 297 13.40 -7.04 11.74
CA ASP A 297 14.65 -7.69 12.15
C ASP A 297 15.83 -6.70 12.27
N GLY A 298 15.62 -5.42 11.95
CA GLY A 298 16.64 -4.38 11.99
C GLY A 298 17.63 -4.44 10.83
N ASN A 299 17.42 -5.34 9.86
CA ASN A 299 18.31 -5.51 8.72
C ASN A 299 17.87 -4.66 7.53
N LEU A 300 18.87 -4.19 6.78
CA LEU A 300 18.72 -3.60 5.44
C LEU A 300 19.43 -4.52 4.44
N PHE A 301 18.69 -5.11 3.50
CA PHE A 301 19.27 -5.93 2.44
C PHE A 301 19.34 -5.15 1.13
N VAL A 302 20.44 -5.37 0.42
CA VAL A 302 20.64 -4.96 -0.98
C VAL A 302 20.52 -6.20 -1.84
N TRP A 303 19.68 -6.12 -2.86
CA TRP A 303 19.49 -7.18 -3.82
C TRP A 303 20.13 -6.74 -5.13
N PRO A 304 21.32 -7.26 -5.48
CA PRO A 304 21.89 -7.06 -6.79
C PRO A 304 21.02 -7.85 -7.77
N LEU A 305 20.09 -7.16 -8.41
CA LEU A 305 19.22 -7.77 -9.37
C LEU A 305 19.92 -7.67 -10.72
N TYR A 306 20.61 -8.75 -11.09
CA TYR A 306 20.96 -9.02 -12.48
C TYR A 306 19.66 -9.37 -13.19
N LEU A 307 18.94 -8.32 -13.55
CA LEU A 307 17.78 -8.38 -14.41
C LEU A 307 18.28 -8.79 -15.81
N ASN A 308 18.57 -10.08 -16.01
CA ASN A 308 18.73 -10.66 -17.33
C ASN A 308 17.32 -10.84 -17.92
N ILE A 309 16.63 -9.73 -18.16
CA ILE A 309 15.21 -9.70 -18.53
C ILE A 309 15.06 -10.04 -20.01
N SER A 310 15.36 -11.29 -20.38
CA SER A 310 15.13 -11.77 -21.74
C SER A 310 14.13 -12.91 -21.84
N SER A 311 13.75 -13.59 -20.75
CA SER A 311 12.68 -14.58 -20.84
C SER A 311 11.92 -14.76 -19.52
N ALA A 312 10.67 -15.21 -19.64
CA ALA A 312 9.82 -15.62 -18.53
C ALA A 312 10.38 -16.81 -17.72
N ASP A 313 11.51 -17.38 -18.14
CA ASP A 313 12.12 -18.58 -17.57
C ASP A 313 12.84 -18.34 -16.23
N ASP A 314 13.24 -17.10 -15.91
CA ASP A 314 13.97 -16.79 -14.67
C ASP A 314 13.06 -16.70 -13.42
N LEU A 315 11.74 -16.84 -13.60
CA LEU A 315 10.74 -16.94 -12.53
C LEU A 315 10.26 -18.37 -12.27
N GLY A 316 10.79 -19.37 -13.00
CA GLY A 316 10.54 -20.80 -12.80
C GLY A 316 11.20 -21.40 -11.56
#